data_AF-A0A975J7T2-F1
#
_entry.id   AF-A0A975J7T2-F1
#
_cell.length_a   1.000
_cell.length_b   1.000
_cell.length_c   1.000
_cell.angle_alpha   90.00
_cell.angle_beta   90.00
_cell.angle_gamma   90.00
#
_symmetry.space_group_name_H-M   'P 1'
#
loop_
_entity.id
_entity.type
_entity.pdbx_description
1 polymer ?
#
loop_
_entity_poly.entity_id
_entity_poly.type
_entity_poly.pdbx_seq_one_letter_code
_entity_poly.pdbx_strand_id
1 'polypeptide(L)'
;MDIRKAIESIWENRKYTTNDPKTAISHLNEEIAESLKALMKGDVDKAKRELQDAMSCLFIAMKVMDVDPIEAVNNQVEQMQKRNEKIMILKNDKVEIYVNGILKGGWSIWGKEDIKEAEKLAKEFGCEIQYE
;
A
#
# COMPACT_ATOMS: atom_id res chain seq x y z
N MET A 1 -13.67 21.78 -2.14
CA MET A 1 -12.85 22.31 -1.02
C MET A 1 -11.44 21.77 -1.20
N ASP A 2 -10.41 22.58 -1.00
CA ASP A 2 -9.01 22.12 -0.97
C ASP A 2 -8.82 21.14 0.22
N ILE A 3 -8.07 20.05 0.05
CA ILE A 3 -7.95 19.02 1.09
C ILE A 3 -7.33 19.57 2.37
N ARG A 4 -6.36 20.48 2.29
CA ARG A 4 -5.77 21.11 3.49
C ARG A 4 -6.83 21.94 4.22
N LYS A 5 -7.64 22.70 3.48
CA LYS A 5 -8.78 23.43 4.04
C LYS A 5 -9.85 22.51 4.65
N ALA A 6 -10.05 21.33 4.07
CA ALA A 6 -10.94 20.31 4.61
C ALA A 6 -10.45 19.80 5.97
N ILE A 7 -9.16 19.49 6.07
CA ILE A 7 -8.51 19.06 7.31
C ILE A 7 -8.59 20.17 8.37
N GLU A 8 -8.32 21.42 8.01
CA GLU A 8 -8.49 22.55 8.93
C GLU A 8 -9.94 22.68 9.41
N SER A 9 -10.92 22.56 8.50
CA SER A 9 -12.34 22.64 8.87
C SER A 9 -12.73 21.51 9.83
N ILE A 10 -12.26 20.28 9.59
CA ILE A 10 -12.50 19.14 10.49
C ILE A 10 -11.82 19.37 11.83
N TRP A 11 -10.59 19.88 11.81
CA TRP A 11 -9.85 20.21 13.02
C TRP A 11 -10.60 21.24 13.86
N GLU A 12 -11.06 22.34 13.27
CA GLU A 12 -11.78 23.40 13.98
C GLU A 12 -13.12 22.93 14.56
N ASN A 13 -13.76 21.94 13.94
CA ASN A 13 -15.09 21.44 14.34
C ASN A 13 -15.03 20.13 15.15
N ARG A 14 -13.82 19.65 15.51
CA ARG A 14 -13.67 18.39 16.24
C ARG A 14 -14.29 18.48 17.63
N LYS A 15 -14.98 17.41 18.04
CA LYS A 15 -15.60 17.30 19.38
C LYS A 15 -14.59 17.04 20.50
N TYR A 16 -13.38 16.60 20.17
CA TYR A 16 -12.34 16.27 21.14
C TYR A 16 -10.97 16.79 20.69
N THR A 17 -10.18 17.30 21.63
CA THR A 17 -8.82 17.77 21.37
C THR A 17 -7.83 16.71 21.83
N THR A 18 -7.08 16.13 20.89
CA THR A 18 -5.91 15.30 21.21
C THR A 18 -4.70 15.83 20.46
N ASN A 19 -3.57 15.92 21.17
CA ASN A 19 -2.25 16.16 20.60
C ASN A 19 -1.34 14.93 20.79
N ASP A 20 -1.87 13.84 21.35
CA ASP A 20 -1.14 12.59 21.54
C ASP A 20 -1.31 11.70 20.31
N PRO A 21 -0.24 11.35 19.59
CA PRO A 21 -0.31 10.53 18.38
C PRO A 21 -0.95 9.16 18.62
N LYS A 22 -0.68 8.53 19.77
CA LYS A 22 -1.24 7.20 20.07
C LYS A 22 -2.75 7.24 20.19
N THR A 23 -3.28 8.24 20.89
CA THR A 23 -4.72 8.46 21.04
C THR A 23 -5.37 8.75 19.69
N ALA A 24 -4.77 9.61 18.86
CA ALA A 24 -5.31 9.92 17.53
C ALA A 24 -5.40 8.67 16.63
N ILE A 25 -4.34 7.84 16.61
CA ILE A 25 -4.34 6.58 15.86
C ILE A 25 -5.31 5.55 16.45
N SER A 26 -5.45 5.50 17.78
CA SER A 26 -6.39 4.59 18.44
C SER A 26 -7.84 4.88 18.03
N HIS A 27 -8.25 6.15 17.96
CA HIS A 27 -9.59 6.52 17.50
C HIS A 27 -9.81 6.14 16.03
N LEU A 28 -8.84 6.40 15.15
CA LEU A 28 -8.93 5.96 13.75
C LEU A 28 -9.16 4.44 13.67
N ASN A 29 -8.42 3.65 14.45
CA ASN A 29 -8.54 2.20 14.47
C ASN A 29 -9.94 1.74 14.93
N GLU A 30 -10.54 2.44 15.89
CA GLU A 30 -11.90 2.16 16.37
C GLU A 30 -12.95 2.35 15.26
N GLU A 31 -12.93 3.51 14.56
CA GLU A 31 -13.88 3.80 13.48
C GLU A 31 -13.74 2.81 12.30
N ILE A 32 -12.52 2.40 11.97
CA ILE A 32 -12.28 1.38 10.94
C ILE A 32 -12.83 0.01 11.39
N ALA A 33 -12.65 -0.36 12.66
CA ALA A 33 -13.17 -1.62 13.18
C ALA A 33 -14.72 -1.63 13.22
N GLU A 34 -15.34 -0.51 13.60
CA GLU A 34 -16.79 -0.27 13.52
C GLU A 34 -17.32 -0.45 12.09
N SER A 35 -16.65 0.16 11.10
CA SER A 35 -17.00 0.05 9.68
C SER A 35 -16.94 -1.39 9.18
N LEU A 36 -15.84 -2.10 9.47
CA LEU A 36 -15.68 -3.51 9.09
C LEU A 36 -16.74 -4.40 9.76
N LYS A 37 -17.01 -4.19 11.05
CA LYS A 37 -18.03 -4.92 11.81
C LYS A 37 -19.42 -4.72 11.21
N ALA A 38 -19.75 -3.53 10.72
CA ALA A 38 -21.01 -3.26 10.04
C ALA A 38 -21.10 -3.99 8.70
N LEU A 39 -20.04 -3.99 7.88
CA LEU A 39 -19.98 -4.76 6.63
C LEU A 39 -20.18 -6.25 6.86
N MET A 40 -19.54 -6.82 7.88
CA MET A 40 -19.68 -8.24 8.23
C MET A 40 -21.12 -8.63 8.61
N LYS A 41 -21.93 -7.67 9.06
CA LYS A 41 -23.35 -7.86 9.38
C LYS A 41 -24.29 -7.57 8.20
N GLY A 42 -23.74 -7.21 7.04
CA GLY A 42 -24.52 -6.80 5.86
C GLY A 42 -25.09 -5.38 5.94
N ASP A 43 -24.71 -4.59 6.96
CA ASP A 43 -25.17 -3.21 7.11
C ASP A 43 -24.21 -2.25 6.39
N VAL A 44 -24.41 -2.15 5.07
CA VAL A 44 -23.58 -1.31 4.18
C VAL A 44 -23.74 0.18 4.48
N ASP A 45 -24.94 0.62 4.88
CA ASP A 45 -25.18 2.04 5.15
C ASP A 45 -24.52 2.48 6.45
N LYS A 46 -24.54 1.64 7.49
CA LYS A 46 -23.73 1.90 8.68
C LYS A 46 -22.24 1.91 8.31
N ALA A 47 -21.76 0.90 7.61
CA ALA A 47 -20.35 0.83 7.22
C ALA A 47 -19.85 2.09 6.50
N LYS A 48 -20.65 2.66 5.59
CA LYS A 48 -20.34 3.92 4.88
C LYS A 48 -20.30 5.13 5.81
N ARG A 49 -21.13 5.17 6.86
CA ARG A 49 -21.09 6.26 7.86
C ARG A 49 -19.84 6.16 8.70
N GLU A 50 -19.55 4.99 9.25
CA GLU A 50 -18.32 4.74 10.04
C GLU A 50 -17.06 5.00 9.21
N LEU A 51 -17.08 4.73 7.90
CA LEU A 51 -15.96 5.05 7.02
C LEU A 51 -15.74 6.58 6.87
N GLN A 52 -16.80 7.38 6.92
CA GLN A 52 -16.69 8.84 6.93
C GLN A 52 -16.15 9.34 8.28
N ASP A 53 -16.55 8.72 9.39
CA ASP A 53 -16.01 9.01 10.72
C ASP A 53 -14.51 8.65 10.79
N ALA A 54 -14.12 7.50 10.23
CA ALA A 54 -12.74 7.11 10.07
C ALA A 54 -11.93 8.10 9.22
N MET A 55 -12.49 8.65 8.15
CA MET A 55 -11.84 9.69 7.34
C MET A 55 -11.54 10.95 8.19
N SER A 56 -12.48 11.36 9.03
CA SER A 56 -12.27 12.47 9.97
C SER A 56 -11.13 12.18 10.95
N CYS A 57 -11.14 10.99 11.56
CA CYS A 57 -10.05 10.56 12.46
C CYS A 57 -8.70 10.46 11.74
N LEU A 58 -8.66 10.03 10.47
CA LEU A 58 -7.45 9.99 9.67
C LEU A 58 -6.86 11.38 9.49
N PHE A 59 -7.68 12.37 9.13
CA PHE A 59 -7.21 13.74 8.96
C PHE A 59 -6.73 14.39 10.27
N ILE A 60 -7.39 14.09 11.39
CA ILE A 60 -6.92 14.51 12.72
C ILE A 60 -5.57 13.86 13.02
N ALA A 61 -5.41 12.55 12.78
CA ALA A 61 -4.16 11.84 13.02
C ALA A 61 -3.01 12.37 12.15
N MET A 62 -3.27 12.64 10.86
CA MET A 62 -2.29 13.25 9.95
C MET A 62 -1.82 14.60 10.49
N LYS A 63 -2.74 15.45 10.98
CA LYS A 63 -2.38 16.74 11.56
C LYS A 63 -1.59 16.62 12.87
N VAL A 64 -1.96 15.70 13.76
CA VAL A 64 -1.22 15.43 15.01
C VAL A 64 0.18 14.90 14.74
N MET A 65 0.34 14.12 13.66
CA MET A 65 1.61 13.52 13.25
C MET A 65 2.42 14.37 12.26
N ASP A 66 1.97 15.60 11.97
CA ASP A 66 2.61 16.52 11.03
C ASP A 66 2.82 15.93 9.62
N VAL A 67 1.79 15.24 9.12
CA VAL A 67 1.76 14.64 7.77
C VAL A 67 0.98 15.55 6.83
N ASP A 68 1.65 16.13 5.82
CA ASP A 68 0.97 16.89 4.77
C ASP A 68 0.16 15.94 3.85
N PRO A 69 -1.15 16.18 3.66
CA PRO A 69 -2.00 15.27 2.90
C PRO A 69 -1.70 15.24 1.41
N ILE A 70 -1.22 16.34 0.82
CA ILE A 70 -0.89 16.38 -0.61
C ILE A 70 0.41 15.62 -0.85
N GLU A 71 1.41 15.85 0.00
CA GLU A 71 2.67 15.11 -0.04
C GLU A 71 2.45 13.61 0.18
N ALA A 72 1.63 13.24 1.17
CA ALA A 72 1.27 11.85 1.41
C ALA A 72 0.64 11.19 0.18
N VAL A 73 -0.33 11.86 -0.48
CA VAL A 73 -0.96 11.35 -1.71
C VAL A 73 0.08 11.20 -2.83
N ASN A 74 0.92 12.21 -3.07
CA ASN A 74 1.94 12.15 -4.11
C ASN A 74 2.92 11.00 -3.88
N ASN A 75 3.42 10.86 -2.65
CA ASN A 75 4.34 9.78 -2.27
C ASN A 75 3.70 8.40 -2.46
N GLN A 76 2.41 8.25 -2.14
CA GLN A 76 1.69 6.99 -2.37
C GLN A 76 1.48 6.72 -3.86
N VAL A 77 1.13 7.73 -4.65
CA VAL A 77 1.00 7.60 -6.11
C VAL A 77 2.33 7.18 -6.74
N GLU A 78 3.44 7.82 -6.36
CA GLU A 78 4.77 7.44 -6.82
C GLU A 78 5.12 6.00 -6.43
N GLN A 79 4.79 5.57 -5.21
CA GLN A 79 5.01 4.18 -4.78
C GLN A 79 4.16 3.18 -5.57
N MET A 80 2.90 3.50 -5.86
CA MET A 80 2.02 2.64 -6.66
C MET A 80 2.47 2.59 -8.13
N GLN A 81 3.03 3.69 -8.64
CA GLN A 81 3.57 3.80 -10.00
C GLN A 81 4.95 3.18 -10.16
N LYS A 82 5.71 2.99 -9.07
CA LYS A 82 6.90 2.13 -9.05
C LYS A 82 6.43 0.69 -9.35
N ARG A 83 6.25 0.40 -10.63
CA ARG A 83 6.23 -0.97 -11.13
C ARG A 83 7.56 -1.56 -10.72
N ASN A 84 7.55 -2.43 -9.72
CA ASN A 84 8.68 -3.30 -9.50
C ASN A 84 8.66 -4.32 -10.62
N GLU A 85 9.18 -3.93 -11.80
CA GLU A 85 9.35 -4.82 -12.94
C GLU A 85 10.46 -5.79 -12.57
N LYS A 86 10.04 -6.87 -11.91
CA LYS A 86 10.87 -8.04 -11.68
C LYS A 86 10.72 -8.90 -12.92
N ILE A 87 11.79 -9.02 -13.70
CA ILE A 87 11.80 -9.84 -14.90
C ILE A 87 12.85 -10.93 -14.69
N MET A 88 12.47 -12.17 -14.94
CA MET A 88 13.38 -13.29 -15.02
C MET A 88 13.55 -13.67 -16.50
N ILE A 89 14.75 -13.52 -17.03
CA ILE A 89 15.10 -13.88 -18.40
C ILE A 89 15.78 -15.26 -18.37
N LEU A 90 15.17 -16.26 -19.01
CA LEU A 90 15.74 -17.58 -19.19
C LEU A 90 16.41 -17.65 -20.56
N LYS A 91 17.74 -17.76 -20.55
CA LYS A 91 18.59 -17.99 -21.72
C LYS A 91 18.96 -19.47 -21.80
N ASN A 92 19.54 -19.90 -22.91
CA ASN A 92 19.95 -21.30 -23.11
C ASN A 92 20.91 -21.84 -22.02
N ASP A 93 21.77 -20.99 -21.44
CA ASP A 93 22.83 -21.39 -20.51
C ASP A 93 22.73 -20.73 -19.12
N LYS A 94 21.77 -19.82 -18.90
CA LYS A 94 21.63 -19.08 -17.64
C LYS A 94 20.27 -18.44 -17.45
N VAL A 95 19.99 -18.12 -16.19
CA VAL A 95 18.91 -17.24 -15.75
C VAL A 95 19.48 -15.90 -15.34
N GLU A 96 18.80 -14.81 -15.67
CA GLU A 96 19.09 -13.47 -15.17
C GLU A 96 17.83 -12.86 -14.53
N ILE A 97 17.98 -12.27 -13.34
CA ILE A 97 16.91 -11.56 -12.64
C ILE A 97 17.19 -10.06 -12.74
N TYR A 98 16.26 -9.34 -13.35
CA TYR A 98 16.25 -7.89 -13.41
C TYR A 98 15.19 -7.34 -12.47
N VAL A 99 15.52 -6.27 -11.75
CA VAL A 99 14.55 -5.49 -10.98
C VAL A 99 14.66 -4.06 -11.43
N ASN A 100 13.61 -3.55 -12.06
CA ASN A 100 13.55 -2.20 -12.65
C ASN A 100 14.70 -1.98 -13.65
N GLY A 101 14.93 -2.96 -14.53
CA GLY A 101 15.97 -2.93 -15.55
C GLY A 101 17.40 -3.15 -15.05
N ILE A 102 17.62 -3.34 -13.74
CA ILE A 102 18.95 -3.58 -13.16
C ILE A 102 19.14 -5.07 -12.88
N LEU A 103 20.20 -5.68 -13.43
CA LEU A 103 20.58 -7.06 -13.12
C LEU A 103 20.89 -7.20 -11.62
N LYS A 104 20.13 -8.04 -10.92
CA LYS A 104 20.29 -8.31 -9.48
C LYS A 104 20.96 -9.65 -9.19
N GLY A 105 20.91 -10.57 -10.13
CA GLY A 105 21.54 -11.88 -9.97
C GLY A 105 21.24 -12.78 -11.16
N GLY A 106 21.89 -13.94 -11.16
CA GLY A 106 21.70 -14.96 -12.18
C GLY A 106 22.51 -16.21 -11.85
N TRP A 107 22.13 -17.32 -12.46
CA TRP A 107 22.83 -18.59 -12.30
C TRP A 107 22.79 -19.37 -13.62
N SER A 108 23.73 -20.30 -13.78
CA SER A 108 23.81 -21.15 -14.97
C SER A 108 22.70 -22.22 -14.97
N ILE A 109 22.21 -22.53 -16.17
CA ILE A 109 21.27 -23.61 -16.46
C ILE A 109 22.06 -24.74 -17.11
N TRP A 110 21.92 -25.94 -16.58
CA TRP A 110 22.58 -27.17 -17.06
C TRP A 110 21.57 -28.17 -17.64
N GLY A 111 20.27 -27.95 -17.41
CA GLY A 111 19.23 -28.79 -17.98
C GLY A 111 17.81 -28.32 -17.70
N LYS A 112 16.86 -29.19 -18.07
CA LYS A 112 15.42 -28.92 -17.94
C LYS A 112 14.94 -28.79 -16.49
N GLU A 113 15.66 -29.37 -15.54
CA GLU A 113 15.32 -29.25 -14.11
C GLU A 113 15.57 -27.84 -13.60
N ASP A 114 16.71 -27.23 -13.97
CA ASP A 114 17.04 -25.86 -13.60
C ASP A 114 16.04 -24.84 -14.18
N ILE A 115 15.52 -25.10 -15.39
CA ILE A 115 14.46 -24.28 -16.00
C ILE A 115 13.18 -24.32 -15.16
N LYS A 116 12.75 -25.50 -14.72
CA LYS A 116 11.55 -25.66 -13.88
C LYS A 116 11.73 -24.99 -12.52
N GLU A 117 12.92 -25.08 -11.94
CA GLU A 117 13.24 -24.41 -10.68
C GLU A 117 13.23 -22.89 -10.84
N ALA A 118 13.78 -22.37 -11.94
CA ALA A 118 13.71 -20.95 -12.29
C ALA A 118 12.26 -20.46 -12.45
N GLU A 119 11.41 -21.20 -13.17
CA GLU A 119 9.98 -20.88 -13.31
C GLU A 119 9.24 -20.84 -11.97
N LYS A 120 9.56 -21.79 -11.07
CA LYS A 120 9.00 -21.82 -9.71
C LYS A 120 9.44 -20.59 -8.91
N LEU A 121 10.72 -20.26 -8.94
CA LEU A 121 11.28 -19.10 -8.25
C LEU A 121 10.74 -17.77 -8.81
N ALA A 122 10.56 -17.67 -10.13
CA ALA A 122 9.93 -16.51 -10.75
C ALA A 122 8.53 -16.28 -10.19
N LYS A 123 7.73 -17.34 -10.06
CA LYS A 123 6.39 -17.25 -9.48
C LYS A 123 6.41 -16.84 -8.01
N GLU A 124 7.34 -17.39 -7.23
CA GLU A 124 7.51 -17.04 -5.80
C GLU A 124 7.94 -15.57 -5.61
N PHE A 125 8.80 -15.07 -6.50
CA PHE A 125 9.29 -13.68 -6.43
C PHE A 125 8.38 -12.66 -7.13
N GLY A 126 7.34 -13.13 -7.85
CA GLY A 126 6.45 -12.29 -8.64
C GLY A 126 7.13 -11.69 -9.86
N CYS A 127 8.05 -12.45 -10.48
CA CYS A 127 8.71 -12.06 -11.72
C CYS A 127 7.84 -12.39 -12.93
N GLU A 128 7.86 -11.50 -13.94
CA GLU A 128 7.48 -11.85 -15.31
C GLU A 128 8.59 -12.72 -15.91
N ILE A 129 8.20 -13.80 -16.62
CA ILE A 129 9.16 -14.72 -17.25
C ILE A 129 9.29 -14.36 -18.73
N GLN A 130 10.52 -14.19 -19.20
CA GLN A 130 10.86 -14.02 -20.61
C GLN A 130 11.85 -15.11 -21.03
N TYR A 131 11.60 -15.72 -22.19
CA TYR A 131 12.48 -16.73 -22.78
C TYR A 131 13.23 -16.09 -23.95
N GLU A 132 14.56 -16.22 -23.96
CA GLU A 132 15.46 -15.65 -24.97
C GLU A 132 16.40 -16.72 -25.55
#